data_AF-A0A957B7R7-F1
#
_entry.id   AF-A0A957B7R7-F1
#
_cell.length_a   1.000
_cell.length_b   1.000
_cell.length_c   1.000
_cell.angle_alpha   90.00
_cell.angle_beta   90.00
_cell.angle_gamma   90.00
#
_symmetry.space_group_name_H-M   'P 1'
#
loop_
_entity.id
_entity.type
_entity.pdbx_description
1 polymer ?
#
loop_
_entity_poly.entity_id
_entity_poly.type
_entity_poly.pdbx_seq_one_letter_code
_entity_poly.pdbx_strand_id
1 'polypeptide(L)'
;MTIEEYLQRVGTRPLPSNPMARVKTFARELAEGASYDLWGTTISIYFPREESETKGPLPDNENLREYVKTRWGIGGHPGYDMLLRQEYLALDSSDWFRAYYTFTKSAFDLLEEVDHASVFVSYKRSESSAFALLIAKVLEQAGLAPFVDMQLRPGDDWRDELERNVKGADYFVLLLGHDTLASDVTMQELQWALDAGKSIITIRHNSFKFEDVDWDALPKTISEAIQRTHSIEVTQENPLAYNTALTELLNRFGITP
;
A
#
# COMPACT_ATOMS: atom_id res chain seq x y z
N MET A 1 13.73 4.81 -19.84
CA MET A 1 13.57 5.31 -18.46
C MET A 1 14.78 6.18 -18.18
N THR A 2 14.58 7.48 -17.94
CA THR A 2 15.63 8.36 -17.42
C THR A 2 15.62 8.37 -15.90
N ILE A 3 16.65 8.93 -15.27
CA ILE A 3 16.67 9.09 -13.81
C ILE A 3 15.54 10.01 -13.34
N GLU A 4 15.21 11.08 -14.08
CA GLU A 4 14.12 12.00 -13.74
C GLU A 4 12.75 11.31 -13.78
N GLU A 5 12.48 10.55 -14.85
CA GLU A 5 11.24 9.75 -14.98
C GLU A 5 11.12 8.73 -13.85
N TYR A 6 12.23 8.07 -13.51
CA TYR A 6 12.28 7.11 -12.42
C TYR A 6 12.01 7.76 -11.06
N LEU A 7 12.63 8.91 -10.77
CA LEU A 7 12.40 9.68 -9.54
C LEU A 7 10.95 10.13 -9.40
N GLN A 8 10.34 10.60 -10.49
CA GLN A 8 8.93 10.94 -10.51
C GLN A 8 8.07 9.72 -10.17
N ARG A 9 8.37 8.56 -10.78
CA ARG A 9 7.64 7.31 -10.56
C ARG A 9 7.75 6.81 -9.12
N VAL A 10 8.95 6.73 -8.55
CA VAL A 10 9.11 6.28 -7.15
C VAL A 10 8.57 7.33 -6.17
N GLY A 11 8.59 8.61 -6.55
CA GLY A 11 8.09 9.71 -5.74
C GLY A 11 6.58 9.69 -5.50
N THR A 12 5.80 9.13 -6.43
CA THR A 12 4.34 8.96 -6.23
C THR A 12 4.00 7.87 -5.22
N ARG A 13 4.92 6.93 -4.96
CA ARG A 13 4.71 5.83 -4.01
C ARG A 13 4.90 6.34 -2.58
N PRO A 14 4.00 6.03 -1.63
CA PRO A 14 4.19 6.43 -0.23
C PRO A 14 5.42 5.72 0.36
N LEU A 15 6.19 6.44 1.18
CA LEU A 15 7.25 5.83 1.97
C LEU A 15 6.65 5.20 3.24
N PRO A 16 6.89 3.90 3.49
CA PRO A 16 6.39 3.28 4.70
C PRO A 16 7.09 3.83 5.95
N SER A 17 6.37 3.81 7.08
CA SER A 17 6.89 4.15 8.41
C SER A 17 7.53 2.95 9.11
N ASN A 18 7.03 1.74 8.85
CA ASN A 18 7.55 0.51 9.45
C ASN A 18 8.99 0.21 8.96
N PRO A 19 9.95 -0.09 9.86
CA PRO A 19 11.35 -0.31 9.48
C PRO A 19 11.58 -1.42 8.45
N MET A 20 10.88 -2.55 8.53
CA MET A 20 11.03 -3.67 7.60
C MET A 20 10.35 -3.41 6.27
N ALA A 21 9.21 -2.74 6.28
CA ALA A 21 8.59 -2.26 5.05
C ALA A 21 9.52 -1.28 4.31
N ARG A 22 10.23 -0.39 5.01
CA ARG A 22 11.23 0.50 4.41
C ARG A 22 12.37 -0.27 3.76
N VAL A 23 12.91 -1.30 4.43
CA VAL A 23 13.97 -2.16 3.86
C VAL A 23 13.49 -2.82 2.56
N LYS A 24 12.28 -3.39 2.58
CA LYS A 24 11.67 -4.02 1.40
C LYS A 24 11.47 -3.03 0.25
N THR A 25 10.89 -1.85 0.53
CA THR A 25 10.71 -0.79 -0.48
C THR A 25 12.03 -0.34 -1.07
N PHE A 26 13.06 -0.13 -0.23
CA PHE A 26 14.38 0.28 -0.71
C PHE A 26 15.02 -0.80 -1.59
N ALA A 27 15.01 -2.06 -1.17
CA ALA A 27 15.54 -3.17 -1.95
C ALA A 27 14.84 -3.30 -3.32
N ARG A 28 13.51 -3.19 -3.33
CA ARG A 28 12.71 -3.25 -4.56
C ARG A 28 13.05 -2.11 -5.52
N GLU A 29 13.08 -0.88 -5.03
CA GLU A 29 13.40 0.28 -5.85
C GLU A 29 14.85 0.17 -6.39
N LEU A 30 15.83 -0.28 -5.58
CA LEU A 30 17.19 -0.56 -6.04
C LEU A 30 17.23 -1.57 -7.19
N ALA A 31 16.50 -2.68 -7.08
CA ALA A 31 16.39 -3.69 -8.14
C ALA A 31 15.67 -3.14 -9.38
N GLU A 32 14.61 -2.35 -9.20
CA GLU A 32 13.83 -1.74 -10.28
C GLU A 32 14.69 -0.79 -11.12
N GLY A 33 15.46 0.09 -10.46
CA GLY A 33 16.35 1.01 -11.18
C GLY A 33 17.49 0.27 -11.90
N ALA A 34 17.97 -0.85 -11.36
CA ALA A 34 18.92 -1.70 -12.05
C ALA A 34 18.30 -2.38 -13.30
N SER A 35 17.04 -2.80 -13.22
CA SER A 35 16.31 -3.39 -14.37
C SER A 35 16.04 -2.38 -15.50
N TYR A 36 16.08 -1.08 -15.19
CA TYR A 36 15.98 0.02 -16.15
C TYR A 36 17.33 0.53 -16.65
N ASP A 37 18.43 -0.17 -16.34
CA ASP A 37 19.81 0.21 -16.68
C ASP A 37 20.23 1.60 -16.16
N LEU A 38 19.58 2.10 -15.09
CA LEU A 38 19.95 3.38 -14.47
C LEU A 38 21.25 3.26 -13.66
N TRP A 39 21.49 2.07 -13.11
CA TRP A 39 22.74 1.64 -12.49
C TRP A 39 22.93 0.13 -12.72
N GLY A 40 24.14 -0.38 -12.49
CA GLY A 40 24.44 -1.80 -12.68
C GLY A 40 23.86 -2.70 -11.59
N THR A 41 23.88 -4.01 -11.82
CA THR A 41 23.44 -5.01 -10.82
C THR A 41 24.45 -5.22 -9.68
N THR A 42 25.66 -4.73 -9.87
CA THR A 42 26.68 -4.56 -8.83
C THR A 42 26.87 -3.07 -8.57
N ILE A 43 26.76 -2.68 -7.29
CA ILE A 43 26.85 -1.30 -6.83
C ILE A 43 28.01 -1.18 -5.83
N SER A 44 28.66 -0.02 -5.81
CA SER A 44 29.69 0.30 -4.83
C SER A 44 29.26 1.46 -3.95
N ILE A 45 29.44 1.26 -2.64
CA ILE A 45 29.03 2.18 -1.59
C ILE A 45 30.25 2.64 -0.82
N TYR A 46 30.46 3.94 -0.76
CA TYR A 46 31.44 4.59 0.07
C TYR A 46 30.91 4.80 1.50
N PHE A 47 31.69 4.42 2.51
CA PHE A 47 31.40 4.59 3.93
C PHE A 47 32.33 5.65 4.50
N PRO A 48 31.82 6.85 4.87
CA PRO A 48 32.64 7.93 5.43
C PRO A 48 33.21 7.54 6.79
N ARG A 49 34.36 8.11 7.15
CA ARG A 49 34.97 7.93 8.49
C ARG A 49 34.47 8.96 9.49
N GLU A 50 34.16 10.16 9.00
CA GLU A 50 33.68 11.27 9.80
C GLU A 50 32.35 11.80 9.26
N GLU A 51 31.43 12.19 10.14
CA GLU A 51 30.13 12.76 9.74
C GLU A 51 30.26 14.07 8.94
N SER A 52 31.41 14.75 9.03
CA SER A 52 31.74 15.92 8.22
C SER A 52 31.96 15.61 6.74
N GLU A 53 32.24 14.35 6.38
CA GLU A 53 32.42 13.93 4.99
C GLU A 53 31.05 13.77 4.32
N THR A 54 30.19 12.94 4.90
CA THR A 54 28.78 12.77 4.51
C THR A 54 27.94 12.32 5.71
N LYS A 55 26.63 12.57 5.67
CA LYS A 55 25.68 12.14 6.72
C LYS A 55 25.44 10.62 6.78
N GLY A 56 26.10 9.84 5.93
CA GLY A 56 25.91 8.40 5.82
C GLY A 56 26.54 7.81 4.56
N PRO A 57 26.38 6.50 4.34
CA PRO A 57 26.94 5.80 3.18
C PRO A 57 26.48 6.43 1.86
N LEU A 58 27.38 6.51 0.88
CA LEU A 58 27.13 7.18 -0.39
C LEU A 58 27.40 6.26 -1.58
N PRO A 59 26.43 6.08 -2.49
CA PRO A 59 26.68 5.36 -3.73
C PRO A 59 27.71 6.08 -4.63
N ASP A 60 28.61 5.32 -5.25
CA ASP A 60 29.55 5.87 -6.23
C ASP A 60 28.87 6.26 -7.55
N ASN A 61 27.91 5.46 -8.01
CA ASN A 61 27.14 5.74 -9.22
C ASN A 61 26.28 7.01 -9.04
N GLU A 62 26.33 7.91 -10.02
CA GLU A 62 25.68 9.22 -9.97
C GLU A 62 24.14 9.12 -9.92
N ASN A 63 23.54 8.30 -10.78
CA ASN A 63 22.09 8.10 -10.81
C ASN A 63 21.58 7.50 -9.49
N LEU A 64 22.29 6.48 -8.98
CA LEU A 64 21.94 5.84 -7.72
C LEU A 64 22.08 6.81 -6.53
N ARG A 65 23.12 7.66 -6.55
CA ARG A 65 23.32 8.70 -5.54
C ARG A 65 22.19 9.73 -5.57
N GLU A 66 21.79 10.18 -6.75
CA GLU A 66 20.69 11.12 -6.92
C GLU A 66 19.36 10.52 -6.44
N TYR A 67 19.10 9.25 -6.74
CA TYR A 67 17.96 8.50 -6.18
C TYR A 67 17.98 8.45 -4.65
N VAL A 68 19.08 8.00 -4.03
CA VAL A 68 19.15 7.91 -2.56
C VAL A 68 18.96 9.28 -1.93
N LYS A 69 19.61 10.31 -2.46
CA LYS A 69 19.52 11.69 -1.98
C LYS A 69 18.10 12.24 -2.05
N THR A 70 17.43 12.09 -3.20
CA THR A 70 16.13 12.69 -3.46
C THR A 70 14.98 11.90 -2.83
N ARG A 71 15.06 10.57 -2.82
CA ARG A 71 13.99 9.70 -2.30
C ARG A 71 14.07 9.50 -0.79
N TRP A 72 15.27 9.28 -0.25
CA TRP A 72 15.45 8.87 1.16
C TRP A 72 16.24 9.87 2.01
N GLY A 73 16.98 10.77 1.37
CA GLY A 73 18.00 11.59 2.02
C GLY A 73 19.26 10.78 2.32
N ILE A 74 20.43 11.42 2.17
CA ILE A 74 21.71 10.79 2.53
C ILE A 74 21.71 10.48 4.04
N GLY A 75 21.89 9.21 4.40
CA GLY A 75 21.79 8.71 5.78
C GLY A 75 20.36 8.38 6.25
N GLY A 76 19.32 8.69 5.47
CA GLY A 76 17.91 8.38 5.79
C GLY A 76 17.38 7.09 5.14
N HIS A 77 18.14 6.49 4.24
CA HIS A 77 17.81 5.19 3.63
C HIS A 77 18.05 4.04 4.63
N PRO A 78 17.36 2.90 4.47
CA PRO A 78 17.67 1.70 5.23
C PRO A 78 19.12 1.25 5.07
N GLY A 79 19.71 0.71 6.14
CA GLY A 79 21.10 0.27 6.13
C GLY A 79 21.36 -0.89 5.16
N TYR A 80 22.49 -0.84 4.45
CA TYR A 80 22.92 -1.92 3.55
C TYR A 80 23.13 -3.25 4.28
N ASP A 81 23.46 -3.20 5.58
CA ASP A 81 23.55 -4.38 6.44
C ASP A 81 22.21 -5.12 6.57
N MET A 82 21.08 -4.39 6.65
CA MET A 82 19.76 -5.01 6.69
C MET A 82 19.43 -5.67 5.35
N LEU A 83 19.80 -5.04 4.23
CA LEU A 83 19.59 -5.62 2.90
C LEU A 83 20.39 -6.91 2.70
N LEU A 84 21.61 -7.00 3.26
CA LEU A 84 22.40 -8.23 3.30
C LEU A 84 21.69 -9.32 4.14
N ARG A 85 21.18 -8.96 5.33
CA ARG A 85 20.52 -9.92 6.23
C ARG A 85 19.20 -10.46 5.69
N GLN A 86 18.50 -9.67 4.88
CA GLN A 86 17.29 -10.08 4.16
C GLN A 86 17.59 -10.71 2.80
N GLU A 87 18.87 -10.96 2.49
CA GLU A 87 19.32 -11.59 1.26
C GLU A 87 18.93 -10.82 -0.01
N TYR A 88 18.67 -9.51 0.05
CA TYR A 88 18.46 -8.67 -1.13
C TYR A 88 19.78 -8.24 -1.78
N LEU A 89 20.86 -8.19 -0.98
CA LEU A 89 22.21 -7.94 -1.44
C LEU A 89 23.13 -9.08 -1.03
N ALA A 90 24.15 -9.33 -1.83
CA ALA A 90 25.32 -10.12 -1.46
C ALA A 90 26.55 -9.23 -1.45
N LEU A 91 27.40 -9.36 -0.44
CA LEU A 91 28.70 -8.69 -0.40
C LEU A 91 29.66 -9.45 -1.32
N ASP A 92 30.18 -8.77 -2.34
CA ASP A 92 31.17 -9.33 -3.25
C ASP A 92 32.59 -9.10 -2.69
N SER A 93 32.92 -7.83 -2.42
CA SER A 93 34.17 -7.44 -1.78
C SER A 93 34.00 -6.17 -0.96
N SER A 94 34.94 -5.92 -0.05
CA SER A 94 35.00 -4.65 0.68
C SER A 94 36.45 -4.29 0.98
N ASP A 95 36.70 -2.99 1.04
CA ASP A 95 37.89 -2.40 1.63
C ASP A 95 37.47 -1.55 2.84
N TRP A 96 38.39 -0.74 3.36
CA TRP A 96 38.17 0.04 4.58
C TRP A 96 37.12 1.15 4.45
N PHE A 97 36.78 1.57 3.23
CA PHE A 97 35.88 2.69 2.98
C PHE A 97 34.88 2.42 1.86
N ARG A 98 34.96 1.27 1.19
CA ARG A 98 34.03 0.86 0.13
C ARG A 98 33.60 -0.58 0.30
N ALA A 99 32.33 -0.83 0.00
CA ALA A 99 31.83 -2.18 -0.19
C ALA A 99 31.16 -2.29 -1.57
N TYR A 100 31.34 -3.45 -2.19
CA TYR A 100 30.76 -3.82 -3.47
C TYR A 100 29.66 -4.85 -3.19
N TYR A 101 28.44 -4.51 -3.57
CA TYR A 101 27.26 -5.35 -3.38
C TYR A 101 26.68 -5.75 -4.72
N THR A 102 26.22 -6.99 -4.81
CA THR A 102 25.50 -7.51 -5.97
C THR A 102 24.06 -7.79 -5.58
N PHE A 103 23.10 -7.34 -6.39
CA PHE A 103 21.69 -7.69 -6.21
C PHE A 103 21.49 -9.20 -6.37
N THR A 104 20.77 -9.78 -5.42
CA THR A 104 20.43 -11.21 -5.45
C THR A 104 19.14 -11.43 -6.23
N LYS A 105 18.82 -12.71 -6.46
CA LYS A 105 17.50 -13.10 -6.96
C LYS A 105 16.37 -12.54 -6.09
N SER A 106 16.49 -12.62 -4.76
CA SER A 106 15.46 -12.14 -3.82
C SER A 106 15.14 -10.65 -4.00
N ALA A 107 16.10 -9.84 -4.45
CA ALA A 107 15.86 -8.42 -4.75
C ALA A 107 15.01 -8.25 -6.02
N PHE A 108 15.26 -9.06 -7.05
CA PHE A 108 14.50 -9.03 -8.32
C PHE A 108 13.13 -9.69 -8.20
N ASP A 109 12.98 -10.71 -7.35
CA ASP A 109 11.69 -11.33 -7.05
C ASP A 109 10.68 -10.27 -6.50
N LEU A 110 11.17 -9.20 -5.83
CA LEU A 110 10.34 -8.06 -5.40
C LEU A 110 9.74 -7.24 -6.55
N LEU A 111 10.24 -7.40 -7.78
CA LEU A 111 9.68 -6.74 -8.97
C LEU A 111 8.52 -7.55 -9.57
N GLU A 112 8.52 -8.86 -9.32
CA GLU A 112 7.42 -9.76 -9.66
C GLU A 112 6.31 -9.71 -8.61
N GLU A 113 6.64 -9.30 -7.38
CA GLU A 113 5.65 -8.85 -6.42
C GLU A 113 4.94 -7.62 -7.00
N VAL A 114 3.79 -7.87 -7.62
CA VAL A 114 2.82 -6.83 -8.04
C VAL A 114 2.74 -5.83 -6.91
N ASP A 115 2.97 -4.53 -7.18
CA ASP A 115 2.69 -3.44 -6.24
C ASP A 115 1.29 -3.72 -5.70
N HIS A 116 1.23 -4.30 -4.49
CA HIS A 116 0.01 -4.90 -3.97
C HIS A 116 -1.02 -3.79 -3.94
N ALA A 117 -2.05 -3.87 -4.79
CA ALA A 117 -3.02 -2.79 -4.83
C ALA A 117 -3.54 -2.58 -3.42
N SER A 118 -3.37 -1.35 -2.95
CA SER A 118 -3.68 -0.98 -1.58
C SER A 118 -5.19 -0.84 -1.46
N VAL A 119 -5.78 -1.52 -0.48
CA VAL A 119 -7.23 -1.60 -0.35
C VAL A 119 -7.64 -1.03 1.00
N PHE A 120 -8.38 0.06 1.02
CA PHE A 120 -8.99 0.55 2.24
C PHE A 120 -10.34 -0.15 2.46
N VAL A 121 -10.55 -0.81 3.60
CA VAL A 121 -11.81 -1.47 3.93
C VAL A 121 -12.56 -0.63 4.96
N SER A 122 -13.61 0.07 4.52
CA SER A 122 -14.50 0.87 5.35
C SER A 122 -15.72 0.06 5.77
N TYR A 123 -16.06 0.11 7.06
CA TYR A 123 -17.16 -0.66 7.64
C TYR A 123 -17.63 -0.08 8.97
N LYS A 124 -18.89 -0.38 9.34
CA LYS A 124 -19.39 -0.11 10.68
C LYS A 124 -18.90 -1.19 11.66
N ARG A 125 -18.10 -0.80 12.64
CA ARG A 125 -17.49 -1.73 13.62
C ARG A 125 -18.52 -2.60 14.37
N SER A 126 -19.66 -2.04 14.76
CA SER A 126 -20.72 -2.78 15.46
C SER A 126 -21.41 -3.85 14.62
N GLU A 127 -21.21 -3.84 13.30
CA GLU A 127 -21.97 -4.67 12.37
C GLU A 127 -21.07 -5.67 11.63
N SER A 128 -19.93 -5.22 11.11
CA SER A 128 -19.21 -5.97 10.07
C SER A 128 -17.74 -6.26 10.42
N SER A 129 -17.34 -6.13 11.70
CA SER A 129 -15.93 -6.31 12.12
C SER A 129 -15.34 -7.66 11.74
N ALA A 130 -16.05 -8.76 12.00
CA ALA A 130 -15.55 -10.10 11.70
C ALA A 130 -15.36 -10.31 10.19
N PHE A 131 -16.29 -9.82 9.38
CA PHE A 131 -16.24 -9.95 7.93
C PHE A 131 -15.18 -9.04 7.31
N ALA A 132 -14.99 -7.82 7.83
CA ALA A 132 -13.91 -6.92 7.41
C ALA A 132 -12.52 -7.55 7.63
N LEU A 133 -12.32 -8.21 8.78
CA LEU A 133 -11.07 -8.93 9.07
C LEU A 133 -10.86 -10.13 8.15
N LEU A 134 -11.94 -10.86 7.83
CA LEU A 134 -11.87 -11.96 6.88
C LEU A 134 -11.48 -11.47 5.48
N ILE A 135 -12.11 -10.39 5.00
CA ILE A 135 -11.75 -9.73 3.74
C ILE A 135 -10.28 -9.34 3.73
N ALA A 136 -9.81 -8.65 4.77
CA ALA A 136 -8.41 -8.26 4.85
C ALA A 136 -7.48 -9.48 4.82
N LYS A 137 -7.82 -10.58 5.51
CA LYS A 137 -6.97 -11.77 5.48
C LYS A 137 -6.89 -12.40 4.10
N VAL A 138 -8.02 -12.46 3.39
CA VAL A 138 -8.11 -13.04 2.04
C VAL A 138 -7.38 -12.16 1.02
N LEU A 139 -7.56 -10.84 1.09
CA LEU A 139 -6.85 -9.89 0.22
C LEU A 139 -5.33 -9.95 0.46
N GLU A 140 -4.88 -10.02 1.73
CA GLU A 140 -3.46 -10.20 2.06
C GLU A 140 -2.90 -11.50 1.46
N GLN A 141 -3.63 -12.62 1.59
CA GLN A 141 -3.24 -13.91 1.02
C GLN A 141 -3.19 -13.88 -0.52
N ALA A 142 -4.02 -13.05 -1.14
CA ALA A 142 -4.05 -12.84 -2.58
C ALA A 142 -2.96 -11.89 -3.08
N GLY A 143 -2.07 -11.38 -2.22
CA GLY A 143 -1.05 -10.42 -2.60
C GLY A 143 -1.64 -9.03 -2.85
N LEU A 144 -2.53 -8.58 -1.97
CA LEU A 144 -3.01 -7.19 -1.90
C LEU A 144 -2.63 -6.59 -0.54
N ALA A 145 -2.71 -5.27 -0.41
CA ALA A 145 -2.34 -4.57 0.83
C ALA A 145 -3.59 -3.94 1.49
N PRO A 146 -4.41 -4.75 2.19
CA PRO A 146 -5.62 -4.24 2.84
C PRO A 146 -5.29 -3.47 4.12
N PHE A 147 -6.01 -2.37 4.32
CA PHE A 147 -6.03 -1.59 5.55
C PHE A 147 -7.43 -1.64 6.16
N VAL A 148 -7.51 -1.97 7.45
CA VAL A 148 -8.76 -2.03 8.24
C VAL A 148 -8.55 -1.19 9.48
N ASP A 149 -9.38 -0.17 9.71
CA ASP A 149 -9.28 0.65 10.92
C ASP A 149 -9.81 -0.08 12.17
N MET A 150 -8.93 -0.88 12.77
CA MET A 150 -9.15 -1.64 14.00
C MET A 150 -8.52 -0.99 15.24
N GLN A 151 -7.55 -0.08 15.08
CA GLN A 151 -6.60 0.27 16.14
C GLN A 151 -6.56 1.75 16.51
N LEU A 152 -7.17 2.63 15.72
CA LEU A 152 -7.01 4.05 15.97
C LEU A 152 -7.94 4.53 17.09
N ARG A 153 -7.35 5.22 18.08
CA ARG A 153 -8.08 5.87 19.18
C ARG A 153 -8.60 7.24 18.68
N PRO A 154 -9.85 7.63 18.99
CA PRO A 154 -10.36 8.93 18.58
C PRO A 154 -9.50 10.08 19.13
N GLY A 155 -9.03 10.97 18.25
CA GLY A 155 -8.20 12.16 18.53
C GLY A 155 -7.99 13.00 17.27
N ASP A 156 -7.27 14.13 17.35
CA ASP A 156 -7.04 15.00 16.18
C ASP A 156 -6.07 14.36 15.16
N ASP A 157 -4.97 13.75 15.63
CA ASP A 157 -4.00 13.05 14.76
C ASP A 157 -4.61 11.84 14.03
N TRP A 158 -5.69 11.28 14.58
CA TRP A 158 -6.38 10.12 14.00
C TRP A 158 -7.03 10.45 12.66
N ARG A 159 -7.69 11.61 12.56
CA ARG A 159 -8.40 11.99 11.33
C ARG A 159 -7.43 12.17 10.16
N ASP A 160 -6.33 12.84 10.41
CA ASP A 160 -5.31 13.07 9.38
C ASP A 160 -4.66 11.75 8.93
N GLU A 161 -4.44 10.82 9.85
CA GLU A 161 -3.93 9.49 9.50
C GLU A 161 -4.94 8.67 8.70
N LEU A 162 -6.20 8.69 9.10
CA LEU A 162 -7.28 8.01 8.40
C LEU A 162 -7.45 8.56 6.97
N GLU A 163 -7.48 9.89 6.82
CA GLU A 163 -7.57 10.56 5.53
C GLU A 163 -6.38 10.19 4.63
N ARG A 164 -5.15 10.19 5.17
CA ARG A 164 -3.96 9.77 4.43
C ARG A 164 -4.07 8.32 3.96
N ASN A 165 -4.56 7.41 4.80
CA ASN A 165 -4.72 6.01 4.43
C ASN A 165 -5.79 5.81 3.34
N VAL A 166 -6.93 6.51 3.44
CA VAL A 166 -7.97 6.48 2.41
C VAL A 166 -7.43 7.04 1.08
N LYS A 167 -6.76 8.19 1.11
CA LYS A 167 -6.20 8.83 -0.10
C LYS A 167 -5.00 8.07 -0.66
N GLY A 168 -4.29 7.31 0.16
CA GLY A 168 -3.17 6.47 -0.24
C GLY A 168 -3.60 5.15 -0.90
N ALA A 169 -4.82 4.69 -0.64
CA ALA A 169 -5.33 3.44 -1.18
C ALA A 169 -5.62 3.52 -2.70
N ASP A 170 -5.50 2.41 -3.42
CA ASP A 170 -5.90 2.27 -4.83
C ASP A 170 -7.40 1.96 -4.95
N TYR A 171 -7.89 1.13 -4.03
CA TYR A 171 -9.29 0.70 -3.97
C TYR A 171 -9.92 1.02 -2.61
N PHE A 172 -11.20 1.34 -2.63
CA PHE A 172 -12.02 1.58 -1.45
C PHE A 172 -13.14 0.54 -1.39
N VAL A 173 -13.03 -0.43 -0.49
CA VAL A 173 -14.05 -1.44 -0.23
C VAL A 173 -14.97 -0.93 0.87
N LEU A 174 -16.25 -0.76 0.55
CA LEU A 174 -17.29 -0.30 1.49
C LEU A 174 -18.22 -1.47 1.87
N LEU A 175 -18.24 -1.83 3.16
CA LEU A 175 -19.19 -2.79 3.72
C LEU A 175 -20.48 -2.08 4.16
N LEU A 176 -21.54 -2.28 3.39
CA LEU A 176 -22.87 -1.74 3.66
C LEU A 176 -23.61 -2.67 4.61
N GLY A 177 -23.68 -2.29 5.89
CA GLY A 177 -24.62 -2.82 6.88
C GLY A 177 -25.72 -1.80 7.18
N HIS A 178 -26.64 -2.12 8.09
CA HIS A 178 -27.84 -1.30 8.37
C HIS A 178 -27.50 0.17 8.65
N ASP A 179 -26.53 0.42 9.52
CA ASP A 179 -26.18 1.77 9.98
C ASP A 179 -24.91 2.33 9.32
N THR A 180 -24.33 1.65 8.31
CA THR A 180 -23.11 2.12 7.64
C THR A 180 -23.29 3.51 7.03
N LEU A 181 -24.38 3.75 6.31
CA LEU A 181 -24.63 5.04 5.63
C LEU A 181 -25.09 6.16 6.58
N ALA A 182 -25.48 5.81 7.81
CA ALA A 182 -25.78 6.77 8.87
C ALA A 182 -24.54 7.16 9.70
N SER A 183 -23.39 6.53 9.45
CA SER A 183 -22.14 6.75 10.19
C SER A 183 -21.38 7.94 9.61
N ASP A 184 -21.29 9.04 10.37
CA ASP A 184 -20.54 10.25 9.96
C ASP A 184 -19.10 9.95 9.52
N VAL A 185 -18.42 9.07 10.25
CA VAL A 185 -17.04 8.67 9.95
C VAL A 185 -16.96 7.95 8.61
N THR A 186 -17.84 6.98 8.37
CA THR A 186 -17.84 6.19 7.13
C THR A 186 -18.22 7.05 5.93
N MET A 187 -19.16 7.97 6.11
CA MET A 187 -19.55 8.94 5.08
C MET A 187 -18.41 9.89 4.74
N GLN A 188 -17.64 10.31 5.75
CA GLN A 188 -16.45 11.14 5.56
C GLN A 188 -15.34 10.38 4.80
N GLU A 189 -15.04 9.14 5.19
CA GLU A 189 -14.09 8.27 4.47
C GLU A 189 -14.48 8.08 3.01
N LEU A 190 -15.76 7.81 2.75
CA LEU A 190 -16.28 7.66 1.39
C LEU A 190 -16.14 8.95 0.57
N GLN A 191 -16.39 10.11 1.19
CA GLN A 191 -16.19 11.40 0.52
C GLN A 191 -14.72 11.62 0.16
N TRP A 192 -13.78 11.33 1.07
CA TRP A 192 -12.34 11.41 0.78
C TRP A 192 -11.92 10.48 -0.37
N ALA A 193 -12.47 9.27 -0.41
CA ALA A 193 -12.22 8.31 -1.48
C ALA A 193 -12.74 8.80 -2.83
N LEU A 194 -13.94 9.40 -2.86
CA LEU A 194 -14.52 10.01 -4.06
C LEU A 194 -13.69 11.20 -4.56
N ASP A 195 -13.32 12.10 -3.65
CA ASP A 195 -12.53 13.29 -3.98
C ASP A 195 -11.14 12.92 -4.53
N ALA A 196 -10.58 11.80 -4.06
CA ALA A 196 -9.31 11.27 -4.54
C ALA A 196 -9.43 10.33 -5.76
N GLY A 197 -10.65 10.17 -6.32
CA GLY A 197 -10.89 9.38 -7.53
C GLY A 197 -10.66 7.88 -7.37
N LYS A 198 -10.89 7.32 -6.17
CA LYS A 198 -10.61 5.91 -5.87
C LYS A 198 -11.64 4.97 -6.50
N SER A 199 -11.20 3.76 -6.83
CA SER A 199 -12.10 2.70 -7.30
C SER A 199 -12.91 2.16 -6.13
N ILE A 200 -14.22 2.42 -6.12
CA ILE A 200 -15.12 1.98 -5.04
C ILE A 200 -15.70 0.61 -5.37
N ILE A 201 -15.64 -0.30 -4.40
CA ILE A 201 -16.27 -1.62 -4.45
C ILE A 201 -17.19 -1.71 -3.24
N THR A 202 -18.49 -1.88 -3.48
CA THR A 202 -19.48 -2.02 -2.40
C THR A 202 -19.81 -3.49 -2.17
N ILE A 203 -19.95 -3.87 -0.90
CA ILE A 203 -20.40 -5.21 -0.49
C ILE A 203 -21.57 -5.04 0.48
N ARG A 204 -22.74 -5.59 0.12
CA ARG A 204 -23.92 -5.62 1.00
C ARG A 204 -23.76 -6.74 2.01
N HIS A 205 -23.85 -6.40 3.29
CA HIS A 205 -23.64 -7.27 4.44
C HIS A 205 -24.75 -7.06 5.47
N ASN A 206 -24.91 -7.98 6.44
CA ASN A 206 -25.96 -7.92 7.46
C ASN A 206 -27.37 -7.63 6.89
N SER A 207 -27.77 -8.30 5.82
CA SER A 207 -29.09 -8.12 5.19
C SER A 207 -29.39 -6.69 4.70
N PHE A 208 -28.38 -5.88 4.40
CA PHE A 208 -28.56 -4.54 3.88
C PHE A 208 -29.31 -4.52 2.55
N LYS A 209 -30.27 -3.59 2.44
CA LYS A 209 -31.17 -3.42 1.30
C LYS A 209 -31.16 -1.98 0.84
N PHE A 210 -31.04 -1.78 -0.47
CA PHE A 210 -31.05 -0.43 -1.05
C PHE A 210 -32.43 0.23 -0.98
N GLU A 211 -33.49 -0.57 -0.85
CA GLU A 211 -34.87 -0.09 -0.70
C GLU A 211 -35.11 0.60 0.64
N ASP A 212 -34.32 0.26 1.66
CA ASP A 212 -34.46 0.81 3.02
C ASP A 212 -33.65 2.13 3.20
N VAL A 213 -32.92 2.56 2.16
CA VAL A 213 -32.07 3.75 2.20
C VAL A 213 -32.84 4.99 1.76
N ASP A 214 -32.80 6.04 2.58
CA ASP A 214 -33.23 7.37 2.18
C ASP A 214 -32.15 8.04 1.33
N TRP A 215 -32.22 7.83 0.02
CA TRP A 215 -31.25 8.38 -0.94
C TRP A 215 -31.26 9.90 -1.06
N ASP A 216 -32.38 10.55 -0.71
CA ASP A 216 -32.54 12.00 -0.76
C ASP A 216 -31.86 12.69 0.43
N ALA A 217 -31.74 11.97 1.56
CA ALA A 217 -30.99 12.44 2.73
C ALA A 217 -29.47 12.37 2.55
N LEU A 218 -28.97 11.58 1.60
CA LEU A 218 -27.54 11.42 1.34
C LEU A 218 -27.00 12.50 0.40
N PRO A 219 -25.72 12.91 0.54
CA PRO A 219 -25.06 13.76 -0.45
C PRO A 219 -25.13 13.13 -1.85
N LYS A 220 -25.48 13.94 -2.87
CA LYS A 220 -25.66 13.47 -4.25
C LYS A 220 -24.45 12.75 -4.83
N THR A 221 -23.25 13.20 -4.48
CA THR A 221 -21.99 12.57 -4.90
C THR A 221 -21.90 11.12 -4.43
N ILE A 222 -22.29 10.87 -3.18
CA ILE A 222 -22.25 9.55 -2.55
C ILE A 222 -23.38 8.67 -3.08
N SER A 223 -24.61 9.19 -3.17
CA SER A 223 -25.74 8.41 -3.68
C SER A 223 -25.51 7.96 -5.12
N GLU A 224 -25.02 8.85 -5.99
CA GLU A 224 -24.66 8.50 -7.37
C GLU A 224 -23.53 7.48 -7.43
N ALA A 225 -22.50 7.61 -6.60
CA ALA A 225 -21.37 6.68 -6.59
C ALA A 225 -21.78 5.26 -6.19
N ILE A 226 -22.58 5.13 -5.13
CA ILE A 226 -23.06 3.82 -4.66
C ILE A 226 -23.98 3.20 -5.72
N GLN A 227 -24.93 3.98 -6.28
CA GLN A 227 -25.89 3.45 -7.26
C GLN A 227 -25.26 3.06 -8.60
N ARG A 228 -24.16 3.71 -9.01
CA ARG A 228 -23.42 3.34 -10.23
C ARG A 228 -22.52 2.12 -10.04
N THR A 229 -22.25 1.73 -8.79
CA THR A 229 -21.33 0.63 -8.48
C THR A 229 -22.11 -0.69 -8.43
N HIS A 230 -21.60 -1.71 -9.13
CA HIS A 230 -22.16 -3.05 -9.05
C HIS A 230 -21.77 -3.69 -7.71
N SER A 231 -22.69 -3.71 -6.76
CA SER A 231 -22.43 -4.22 -5.41
C SER A 231 -22.39 -5.75 -5.38
N ILE A 232 -21.40 -6.28 -4.67
CA ILE A 232 -21.37 -7.69 -4.24
C ILE A 232 -22.40 -7.86 -3.12
N GLU A 233 -23.04 -9.03 -3.04
CA GLU A 233 -24.05 -9.34 -2.03
C GLU A 233 -23.67 -10.57 -1.20
N VAL A 234 -23.65 -10.38 0.12
CA VAL A 234 -23.66 -11.49 1.07
C VAL A 234 -25.13 -11.85 1.37
N THR A 235 -25.64 -12.86 0.69
CA THR A 235 -27.06 -13.25 0.77
C THR A 235 -27.47 -13.78 2.14
N GLN A 236 -26.54 -14.44 2.85
CA GLN A 236 -26.73 -15.00 4.18
C GLN A 236 -25.41 -15.00 4.95
N GLU A 237 -25.45 -14.92 6.28
CA GLU A 237 -24.25 -15.00 7.11
C GLU A 237 -23.83 -16.46 7.34
N ASN A 238 -23.35 -17.11 6.28
CA ASN A 238 -22.86 -18.47 6.32
C ASN A 238 -21.56 -18.63 5.49
N PRO A 239 -20.79 -19.72 5.70
CA PRO A 239 -19.52 -19.90 5.01
C PRO A 239 -19.61 -19.89 3.49
N LEU A 240 -20.70 -20.42 2.91
CA LEU A 240 -20.88 -20.48 1.46
C LEU A 240 -21.05 -19.08 0.87
N ALA A 241 -21.95 -18.28 1.44
CA ALA A 241 -22.22 -16.92 0.99
C ALA A 241 -21.01 -15.99 1.17
N TYR A 242 -20.28 -16.13 2.27
CA TYR A 242 -19.01 -15.42 2.44
C TYR A 242 -17.98 -15.82 1.38
N ASN A 243 -17.82 -17.11 1.09
CA ASN A 243 -16.89 -17.57 0.06
C ASN A 243 -17.25 -17.06 -1.33
N THR A 244 -18.54 -17.04 -1.69
CA THR A 244 -19.02 -16.46 -2.95
C THR A 244 -18.69 -14.97 -3.02
N ALA A 245 -19.01 -14.19 -1.97
CA ALA A 245 -18.71 -12.76 -1.94
C ALA A 245 -17.20 -12.46 -2.03
N LEU A 246 -16.37 -13.26 -1.35
CA LEU A 246 -14.90 -13.14 -1.41
C LEU A 246 -14.35 -13.49 -2.80
N THR A 247 -14.90 -14.52 -3.45
CA THR A 247 -14.53 -14.88 -4.83
C THR A 247 -14.88 -13.76 -5.80
N GLU A 248 -16.09 -13.20 -5.71
CA GLU A 248 -16.49 -12.05 -6.51
C GLU A 248 -15.62 -10.82 -6.25
N LEU A 249 -15.22 -10.61 -4.99
CA LEU A 249 -14.32 -9.53 -4.61
C LEU A 249 -12.94 -9.71 -5.26
N LEU A 250 -12.33 -10.90 -5.17
CA LEU A 250 -11.04 -11.19 -5.78
C LEU A 250 -11.08 -11.02 -7.31
N ASN A 251 -12.18 -11.41 -7.95
CA ASN A 251 -12.36 -11.21 -9.39
C ASN A 251 -12.35 -9.72 -9.78
N ARG A 252 -12.76 -8.79 -8.88
CA ARG A 252 -12.64 -7.34 -9.13
C ARG A 252 -11.19 -6.86 -9.21
N PHE A 253 -10.27 -7.59 -8.59
CA PHE A 253 -8.83 -7.36 -8.65
C PHE A 253 -8.15 -8.18 -9.76
N GLY A 254 -8.91 -8.90 -10.59
CA GLY A 254 -8.36 -9.79 -11.62
C GLY A 254 -7.73 -11.07 -11.07
N ILE A 255 -8.04 -11.43 -9.82
CA ILE A 255 -7.51 -12.60 -9.13
C ILE A 255 -8.58 -13.69 -9.15
N THR A 256 -8.28 -14.79 -9.83
CA THR A 256 -9.15 -15.98 -9.82
C THR A 256 -8.65 -16.91 -8.71
N PRO A 257 -9.45 -17.22 -7.68
CA PRO A 257 -9.08 -18.12 -6.58
C PRO A 257 -8.97 -19.59 -7.00
#